data_AF-A0A354WMZ5-F1
#
_entry.id   AF-A0A354WMZ5-F1
#
_cell.length_a   1.000
_cell.length_b   1.000
_cell.length_c   1.000
_cell.angle_alpha   90.00
_cell.angle_beta   90.00
_cell.angle_gamma   90.00
#
_symmetry.space_group_name_H-M   'P 1'
#
loop_
_entity.id
_entity.type
_entity.pdbx_description
1 polymer ?
#
loop_
_entity_poly.entity_id
_entity_poly.type
_entity_poly.pdbx_seq_one_letter_code
_entity_poly.pdbx_strand_id
1 'polypeptide(L)'
;ESFGDVDVNTLRACATSSKLDIPNMTAAGLGDIDGVTCLPKTDAPTGAFARMKESSMGKDTTIGHWEIAGVISPQPLPTFPDGFPKEVLDAFEKETGRGVLCNLPYSGTDVIRDYGEEQRKTGKWIVYTSADSVFQVAA
;
A
#
# COMPACT_ATOMS: atom_id res chain seq x y z
N GLU A 1 -13.32 11.01 1.28
CA GLU A 1 -13.96 11.11 -0.06
C GLU A 1 -12.93 11.14 -1.18
N SER A 2 -11.94 12.03 -1.18
CA SER A 2 -10.94 12.15 -2.26
C SER A 2 -10.13 10.88 -2.58
N PHE A 3 -10.02 9.94 -1.63
CA PHE A 3 -9.33 8.66 -1.81
C PHE A 3 -10.25 7.47 -2.12
N GLY A 4 -11.57 7.69 -2.25
CA GLY A 4 -12.57 6.63 -2.48
C GLY A 4 -12.86 5.72 -1.28
N ASP A 5 -12.14 5.85 -0.17
CA ASP A 5 -12.24 4.98 1.01
C ASP A 5 -13.36 5.40 1.97
N VAL A 6 -14.60 5.44 1.50
CA VAL A 6 -15.76 5.75 2.35
C VAL A 6 -16.07 4.53 3.24
N ASP A 7 -16.33 4.77 4.53
CA ASP A 7 -16.68 3.76 5.54
C ASP A 7 -15.63 2.65 5.79
N VAL A 8 -14.38 2.86 5.38
CA VAL A 8 -13.28 1.91 5.64
C VAL A 8 -12.82 1.99 7.08
N ASN A 9 -12.75 0.85 7.78
CA ASN A 9 -12.26 0.74 9.16
C ASN A 9 -11.49 -0.57 9.38
N THR A 10 -10.16 -0.51 9.25
CA THR A 10 -9.27 -1.67 9.39
C THR A 10 -9.38 -2.34 10.75
N LEU A 11 -9.39 -1.57 11.85
CA LEU A 11 -9.44 -2.12 13.20
C LEU A 11 -10.76 -2.89 13.43
N ARG A 12 -11.89 -2.31 13.02
CA ARG A 12 -13.21 -2.96 13.09
C ARG A 12 -13.25 -4.24 12.25
N ALA A 13 -12.72 -4.20 11.02
CA ALA A 13 -12.66 -5.39 10.17
C ALA A 13 -11.87 -6.52 10.85
N CYS A 14 -10.69 -6.21 11.40
CA CYS A 14 -9.89 -7.17 12.16
C CYS A 14 -10.62 -7.70 13.40
N ALA A 15 -11.32 -6.84 14.14
CA ALA A 15 -12.05 -7.20 15.36
C ALA A 15 -13.24 -8.15 15.12
N THR A 16 -13.68 -8.33 13.87
CA THR A 16 -14.67 -9.38 13.54
C THR A 16 -14.10 -10.80 13.59
N SER A 17 -12.77 -10.94 13.53
CA SER A 17 -12.09 -12.21 13.59
C SER A 17 -11.94 -12.67 15.04
N SER A 18 -12.33 -13.91 15.33
CA SER A 18 -12.08 -14.55 16.63
C SER A 18 -10.59 -14.81 16.92
N LYS A 19 -9.70 -14.51 15.97
CA LYS A 19 -8.24 -14.67 16.10
C LYS A 19 -7.55 -13.40 16.58
N LEU A 20 -8.25 -12.27 16.69
CA LEU A 20 -7.65 -11.04 17.18
C LEU A 20 -7.49 -11.10 18.70
N ASP A 21 -6.28 -11.43 19.16
CA ASP A 21 -5.91 -11.47 20.58
C ASP A 21 -4.85 -10.39 20.88
N ILE A 22 -5.29 -9.24 21.40
CA ILE A 22 -4.44 -8.06 21.65
C ILE A 22 -4.63 -7.47 23.07
N PRO A 23 -4.56 -8.28 24.14
CA PRO A 23 -4.85 -7.83 25.50
C PRO A 23 -3.91 -6.72 25.95
N ASN A 24 -2.65 -6.76 25.55
CA ASN A 24 -1.66 -5.73 25.88
C ASN A 24 -1.99 -4.36 25.24
N MET A 25 -2.47 -4.35 24.00
CA MET A 25 -2.86 -3.10 23.33
C MET A 25 -4.14 -2.52 23.92
N THR A 26 -5.09 -3.38 24.29
CA THR A 26 -6.30 -2.97 25.00
C THR A 26 -5.94 -2.37 26.36
N ALA A 27 -5.06 -3.03 27.13
CA ALA A 27 -4.58 -2.51 28.41
C ALA A 27 -3.83 -1.18 28.26
N ALA A 28 -3.15 -0.96 27.13
CA ALA A 28 -2.49 0.31 26.81
C ALA A 28 -3.47 1.44 26.43
N GLY A 29 -4.75 1.15 26.19
CA GLY A 29 -5.77 2.14 25.86
C GLY A 29 -6.22 2.17 24.39
N LEU A 30 -5.88 1.16 23.57
CA LEU A 30 -6.30 1.12 22.15
C LEU A 30 -7.84 1.19 21.99
N GLY A 31 -8.59 0.54 22.89
CA GLY A 31 -10.06 0.58 22.89
C GLY A 31 -10.65 1.90 23.41
N ASP A 32 -9.83 2.73 24.06
CA ASP A 32 -10.24 4.00 24.66
C ASP A 32 -10.07 5.19 23.70
N ILE A 33 -9.43 4.98 22.54
CA ILE A 33 -9.31 5.98 21.48
C ILE A 33 -10.70 6.43 21.00
N ASP A 34 -10.90 7.74 20.86
CA ASP A 34 -12.16 8.31 20.39
C ASP A 34 -12.60 7.75 19.01
N GLY A 35 -13.83 7.24 18.96
CA GLY A 35 -14.42 6.57 17.81
C GLY A 35 -14.15 5.06 17.70
N VAL A 36 -13.29 4.48 18.56
CA VAL A 36 -13.12 3.02 18.63
C VAL A 36 -14.25 2.42 19.46
N THR A 37 -15.08 1.59 18.82
CA THR A 37 -16.22 0.89 19.47
C THR A 37 -16.16 -0.62 19.33
N CYS A 38 -15.13 -1.13 18.66
CA CYS A 38 -14.98 -2.53 18.29
C CYS A 38 -14.05 -3.30 19.24
N LEU A 39 -13.48 -2.63 20.24
CA LEU A 39 -12.62 -3.20 21.27
C LEU A 39 -13.16 -2.84 22.67
N PRO A 40 -12.88 -3.65 23.70
CA PRO A 40 -13.18 -3.30 25.08
C PRO A 40 -12.34 -2.09 25.54
N LYS A 41 -12.90 -1.32 26.46
CA LYS A 41 -12.24 -0.18 27.13
C LYS A 41 -11.53 -0.63 28.40
N THR A 42 -10.61 0.18 28.91
CA THR A 42 -9.98 -0.03 30.24
C THR A 42 -10.13 1.21 31.12
N ASP A 43 -10.42 1.00 32.41
CA ASP A 43 -10.55 2.09 33.39
C ASP A 43 -9.19 2.71 33.77
N ALA A 44 -8.09 1.98 33.53
CA ALA A 44 -6.73 2.42 33.85
C ALA A 44 -5.76 2.07 32.71
N PRO A 45 -5.75 2.86 31.62
CA PRO A 45 -4.80 2.69 30.52
C PRO A 45 -3.35 2.75 31.00
N THR A 46 -2.51 1.81 30.56
CA THR A 46 -1.08 1.80 30.91
C THR A 46 -0.22 2.72 30.04
N GLY A 47 -0.82 3.35 29.02
CA GLY A 47 -0.16 4.26 28.09
C GLY A 47 -1.01 5.46 27.72
N ALA A 48 -0.39 6.42 27.04
CA ALA A 48 -1.11 7.50 26.37
C ALA A 48 -1.69 6.99 25.04
N PHE A 49 -2.89 7.44 24.70
CA PHE A 49 -3.57 7.05 23.47
C PHE A 49 -4.15 8.28 22.77
N ALA A 50 -4.14 8.24 21.44
CA ALA A 50 -4.70 9.26 20.58
C ALA A 50 -4.96 8.66 19.20
N ARG A 51 -5.70 9.39 18.36
CA ARG A 51 -5.75 9.15 16.92
C ARG A 51 -5.16 10.36 16.19
N MET A 52 -4.50 10.10 15.07
CA MET A 52 -3.92 11.13 14.22
C MET A 52 -4.71 11.20 12.91
N LYS A 53 -4.75 12.39 12.32
CA LYS A 53 -5.30 12.60 10.98
C LYS A 53 -4.14 13.03 10.10
N GLU A 54 -3.87 12.24 9.06
CA GLU A 54 -2.85 12.55 8.06
C GLU A 54 -3.15 13.89 7.39
N SER A 55 -2.14 14.75 7.31
CA SER A 55 -2.21 16.08 6.71
C SER A 55 -1.71 16.09 5.27
N SER A 56 -0.87 15.14 4.90
CA SER A 56 -0.37 14.95 3.54
C SER A 56 -1.47 14.46 2.60
N MET A 57 -1.33 14.75 1.32
CA MET A 57 -2.24 14.31 0.27
C MET A 57 -1.77 12.98 -0.32
N GLY A 58 -1.52 11.98 0.52
CA GLY A 58 -1.15 10.62 0.13
C GLY A 58 -1.68 9.62 1.14
N LYS A 59 -1.74 8.34 0.74
CA LYS A 59 -2.04 7.21 1.63
C LYS A 59 -1.05 6.05 1.44
N ASP A 60 0.05 6.32 0.72
CA ASP A 60 1.11 5.35 0.51
C ASP A 60 2.04 5.30 1.72
N THR A 61 2.78 4.20 1.82
CA THR A 61 3.68 3.94 2.94
C THR A 61 4.74 5.03 3.08
N THR A 62 5.27 5.57 1.99
CA THR A 62 6.38 6.53 2.02
C THR A 62 5.92 7.88 2.58
N ILE A 63 4.80 8.42 2.09
CA ILE A 63 4.24 9.68 2.56
C ILE A 63 3.89 9.61 4.05
N GLY A 64 3.25 8.53 4.50
CA GLY A 64 2.91 8.39 5.92
C GLY A 64 4.16 8.38 6.83
N HIS A 65 5.24 7.72 6.42
CA HIS A 65 6.50 7.73 7.18
C HIS A 65 7.20 9.09 7.16
N TRP A 66 7.14 9.81 6.04
CA TRP A 66 7.66 11.17 5.95
C TRP A 66 6.93 12.12 6.88
N GLU A 67 5.60 12.03 6.95
CA GLU A 67 4.81 12.86 7.86
C GLU A 67 5.10 12.57 9.33
N ILE A 68 5.27 11.29 9.70
CA ILE A 68 5.73 10.89 11.04
C ILE A 68 7.09 11.53 11.36
N ALA A 69 7.96 11.68 10.37
CA ALA A 69 9.27 12.33 10.49
C ALA A 69 9.22 13.87 10.35
N GLY A 70 8.04 14.47 10.18
CA GLY A 70 7.84 15.92 10.13
C GLY A 70 7.82 16.54 8.74
N VAL A 71 7.71 15.74 7.66
CA VAL A 71 7.65 16.20 6.27
C VAL A 71 6.24 16.07 5.71
N ILE A 72 5.62 17.18 5.36
CA ILE A 72 4.27 17.19 4.74
C ILE A 72 4.40 17.10 3.23
N SER A 73 3.73 16.12 2.62
CA SER A 73 3.64 15.97 1.17
C SER A 73 2.28 16.45 0.66
N PRO A 74 2.18 17.64 0.05
CA PRO A 74 0.91 18.16 -0.45
C PRO A 74 0.44 17.49 -1.74
N GLN A 75 1.24 16.59 -2.32
CA GLN A 75 0.94 15.85 -3.55
C GLN A 75 1.09 14.34 -3.31
N PRO A 76 0.21 13.50 -3.86
CA PRO A 76 0.35 12.05 -3.78
C PRO A 76 1.51 11.57 -4.66
N LEU A 77 2.07 10.41 -4.32
CA LEU A 77 2.86 9.67 -5.29
C LEU A 77 1.96 9.14 -6.42
N PRO A 78 2.46 9.10 -7.67
CA PRO A 78 1.70 8.53 -8.78
C PRO A 78 1.49 7.03 -8.55
N THR A 79 0.25 6.57 -8.73
CA THR A 79 -0.07 5.15 -8.85
C THR A 79 -0.41 4.83 -10.30
N PHE A 80 -0.27 3.56 -10.68
CA PHE A 80 -0.38 3.11 -12.07
C PHE A 80 -1.42 1.99 -12.23
N PRO A 81 -2.70 2.23 -11.90
CA PRO A 81 -3.75 1.20 -11.91
C PRO A 81 -3.99 0.61 -13.31
N ASP A 82 -3.74 1.38 -14.36
CA ASP A 82 -3.85 0.97 -15.76
C ASP A 82 -2.48 0.69 -16.41
N GLY A 83 -1.43 0.51 -15.58
CA GLY A 83 -0.05 0.38 -16.03
C GLY A 83 0.68 1.72 -16.19
N PHE A 84 1.97 1.63 -16.52
CA PHE A 84 2.82 2.78 -16.79
C PHE A 84 2.45 3.43 -18.13
N PRO A 85 2.53 4.76 -18.23
CA PRO A 85 2.38 5.48 -19.48
C PRO A 85 3.37 5.00 -20.55
N LYS A 86 2.95 5.07 -21.82
CA LYS A 86 3.75 4.58 -22.94
C LYS A 86 5.12 5.26 -23.01
N GLU A 87 5.18 6.56 -22.72
CA GLU A 87 6.42 7.33 -22.72
C GLU A 87 7.45 6.82 -21.69
N VAL A 88 6.99 6.27 -20.55
CA VAL A 88 7.87 5.67 -19.54
C VAL A 88 8.45 4.36 -20.07
N LEU A 89 7.60 3.51 -20.66
CA LEU A 89 8.03 2.23 -21.22
C LEU A 89 8.92 2.40 -22.45
N ASP A 90 8.59 3.32 -23.36
CA ASP A 90 9.38 3.60 -24.56
C ASP A 90 10.80 4.05 -24.19
N ALA A 91 10.93 4.91 -23.18
CA ALA A 91 12.22 5.32 -22.64
C ALA A 91 12.98 4.12 -22.04
N PHE A 92 12.30 3.29 -21.26
CA PHE A 92 12.89 2.10 -20.65
C PHE A 92 13.34 1.05 -21.69
N GLU A 93 12.53 0.75 -22.70
CA GLU A 93 12.86 -0.16 -23.79
C GLU A 93 14.05 0.35 -24.60
N LYS A 94 14.07 1.65 -24.90
CA LYS A 94 15.18 2.29 -25.63
C LYS A 94 16.51 2.17 -24.88
N GLU A 95 16.52 2.48 -23.58
CA GLU A 95 17.75 2.46 -22.78
C GLU A 95 18.24 1.03 -22.48
N THR A 96 17.33 0.05 -22.42
CA THR A 96 17.68 -1.33 -22.08
C THR A 96 17.85 -2.25 -23.30
N GLY A 97 17.40 -1.83 -24.49
CA GLY A 97 17.48 -2.60 -25.72
C GLY A 97 16.60 -3.85 -25.77
N ARG A 98 15.62 -3.97 -24.85
CA ARG A 98 14.70 -5.11 -24.74
C ARG A 98 13.27 -4.58 -24.67
N GLY A 99 12.33 -5.26 -25.33
CA GLY A 99 10.91 -4.92 -25.22
C GLY A 99 10.32 -5.29 -23.86
N VAL A 100 9.08 -4.89 -23.60
CA VAL A 100 8.33 -5.11 -22.35
C VAL A 100 7.15 -6.09 -22.54
N LEU A 101 6.83 -6.82 -21.48
CA LEU A 101 5.65 -7.66 -21.28
C LEU A 101 4.85 -7.13 -20.07
N CYS A 102 3.54 -7.45 -20.04
CA CYS A 102 2.57 -7.13 -18.97
C CYS A 102 2.12 -5.65 -18.90
N ASN A 103 2.84 -4.80 -18.17
CA ASN A 103 2.45 -3.42 -17.84
C ASN A 103 1.09 -3.26 -17.13
N LEU A 104 0.85 -4.01 -16.07
CA LEU A 104 -0.36 -3.89 -15.24
C LEU A 104 -0.03 -4.09 -13.75
N PRO A 105 -0.92 -3.66 -12.83
CA PRO A 105 -0.85 -4.12 -11.44
C PRO A 105 -0.97 -5.65 -11.38
N TYR A 106 0.00 -6.29 -10.75
CA TYR A 106 0.08 -7.75 -10.78
C TYR A 106 0.73 -8.30 -9.51
N SER A 107 0.25 -9.46 -9.06
CA SER A 107 0.96 -10.27 -8.06
C SER A 107 2.27 -10.77 -8.66
N GLY A 108 3.38 -10.64 -7.91
CA GLY A 108 4.70 -11.08 -8.37
C GLY A 108 4.76 -12.58 -8.69
N THR A 109 4.02 -13.41 -7.95
CA THR A 109 3.93 -14.85 -8.25
C THR A 109 3.13 -15.11 -9.52
N ASP A 110 2.02 -14.39 -9.70
CA ASP A 110 1.13 -14.60 -10.83
C ASP A 110 1.76 -14.10 -12.14
N VAL A 111 2.45 -12.95 -12.12
CA VAL A 111 3.06 -12.38 -13.34
C VAL A 111 4.20 -13.24 -13.85
N ILE A 112 4.98 -13.86 -12.95
CA ILE A 112 6.04 -14.80 -13.32
C ILE A 112 5.43 -16.08 -13.89
N ARG A 113 4.35 -16.59 -13.30
CA ARG A 113 3.63 -17.76 -13.85
C ARG A 113 3.11 -17.48 -15.27
N ASP A 114 2.51 -16.32 -15.48
CA ASP A 114 1.77 -16.01 -16.70
C ASP A 114 2.70 -15.55 -17.85
N TYR A 115 3.78 -14.82 -17.54
CA TYR A 115 4.71 -14.26 -18.55
C TYR A 115 6.12 -14.85 -18.53
N GLY A 116 6.48 -15.65 -17.53
CA GLY A 116 7.85 -16.17 -17.37
C GLY A 116 8.36 -16.99 -18.56
N GLU A 117 7.50 -17.82 -19.15
CA GLU A 117 7.89 -18.61 -20.34
C GLU A 117 8.09 -17.74 -21.59
N GLU A 118 7.30 -16.67 -21.77
CA GLU A 118 7.51 -15.73 -22.88
C GLU A 118 8.77 -14.88 -22.67
N GLN A 119 9.01 -14.44 -21.43
CA GLN A 119 10.24 -13.75 -21.03
C GLN A 119 11.47 -14.59 -21.39
N ARG A 120 11.46 -15.89 -21.07
CA ARG A 120 12.60 -16.79 -21.35
C ARG A 120 12.85 -17.00 -22.84
N LYS A 121 11.79 -16.99 -23.65
CA LYS A 121 11.88 -17.17 -25.11
C LYS A 121 12.31 -15.90 -25.83
N THR A 122 11.79 -14.76 -25.42
CA THR A 122 11.95 -13.49 -26.13
C THR A 122 13.06 -12.62 -25.57
N GLY A 123 13.43 -12.83 -24.31
CA GLY A 123 14.29 -11.94 -23.57
C GLY A 123 13.68 -10.55 -23.39
N LYS A 124 12.35 -10.37 -23.41
CA LYS A 124 11.72 -9.10 -23.01
C LYS A 124 11.77 -8.92 -21.49
N TRP A 125 11.53 -7.73 -20.97
CA TRP A 125 11.35 -7.48 -19.54
C TRP A 125 9.90 -7.73 -19.13
N ILE A 126 9.64 -8.36 -17.99
CA ILE A 126 8.30 -8.34 -17.39
C ILE A 126 8.24 -7.10 -16.49
N VAL A 127 7.48 -6.09 -16.90
CA VAL A 127 7.27 -4.87 -16.11
C VAL A 127 5.88 -4.91 -15.51
N TYR A 128 5.77 -4.71 -14.21
CA TYR A 128 4.50 -4.70 -13.48
C TYR A 128 4.58 -3.75 -12.27
N THR A 129 3.44 -3.53 -11.63
CA THR A 129 3.31 -2.66 -10.46
C THR A 129 2.38 -3.28 -9.41
N SER A 130 2.15 -2.57 -8.31
CA SER A 130 1.21 -2.96 -7.25
C SER A 130 0.20 -1.83 -7.00
N ALA A 131 -0.47 -1.84 -5.85
CA ALA A 131 -1.27 -0.70 -5.40
C ALA A 131 -0.41 0.49 -4.95
N ASP A 132 0.88 0.24 -4.65
CA ASP A 132 1.85 1.27 -4.26
C ASP A 132 2.56 1.85 -5.50
N SER A 133 3.20 3.01 -5.32
CA SER A 133 4.01 3.68 -6.34
C SER A 133 5.35 2.96 -6.57
N VAL A 134 5.32 1.77 -7.19
CA VAL A 134 6.50 0.93 -7.46
C VAL A 134 6.62 0.53 -8.91
N PHE A 135 7.84 0.50 -9.44
CA PHE A 135 8.18 -0.02 -10.77
C PHE A 135 8.96 -1.33 -10.61
N GLN A 136 8.30 -2.46 -10.87
CA GLN A 136 8.88 -3.79 -10.65
C GLN A 136 9.30 -4.41 -11.98
N VAL A 137 10.49 -4.99 -12.00
CA VAL A 137 11.04 -5.68 -13.18
C VAL A 137 11.39 -7.12 -12.80
N ALA A 138 10.85 -8.08 -13.55
CA ALA A 138 11.24 -9.49 -13.47
C ALA A 138 11.92 -9.95 -14.77
N ALA A 139 12.90 -10.84 -14.64
CA ALA A 139 13.73 -11.31 -15.73
C ALA A 139 14.33 -12.70 -15.45
#